data_AF-A0A1F9V235-F1
#
_entry.id   AF-A0A1F9V235-F1
#
_cell.length_a   1.000
_cell.length_b   1.000
_cell.length_c   1.000
_cell.angle_alpha   90.00
_cell.angle_beta   90.00
_cell.angle_gamma   90.00
#
_symmetry.space_group_name_H-M   'P 1'
#
loop_
_entity.id
_entity.type
_entity.pdbx_description
1 polymer ?
#
loop_
_entity_poly.entity_id
_entity_poly.type
_entity_poly.pdbx_seq_one_letter_code
_entity_poly.pdbx_strand_id
1 'polypeptide(L)'
;MTSLSQASVYPNPYRPTLATHKADGIVFDQLPASTIIKIYTLAGDLVRQLKDDNGDGVIGWNAKNEDGQDVASGVYFALLNGGGDKRTMKVAVQR
;
A
#
# COMPACT_ATOMS: atom_id res chain seq x y z
N MET A 1 16.85 -12.24 7.25
CA MET A 1 16.08 -11.70 6.11
C MET A 1 14.65 -11.51 6.59
N THR A 2 14.11 -10.30 6.50
CA THR A 2 12.71 -10.03 6.84
C THR A 2 11.82 -10.77 5.86
N SER A 3 10.75 -11.41 6.34
CA SER A 3 9.76 -12.12 5.51
C SER A 3 8.48 -11.30 5.41
N LEU A 4 7.73 -11.47 4.33
CA LEU A 4 6.41 -10.88 4.17
C LEU A 4 5.41 -11.32 5.23
N SER A 5 5.69 -12.35 6.04
CA SER A 5 4.85 -12.75 7.18
C SER A 5 4.71 -11.65 8.24
N GLN A 6 5.72 -10.79 8.38
CA GLN A 6 5.75 -9.69 9.35
C GLN A 6 5.19 -8.38 8.78
N ALA A 7 5.02 -8.28 7.46
CA ALA A 7 4.56 -7.06 6.84
C ALA A 7 3.26 -6.53 7.47
N SER A 8 3.18 -5.21 7.64
CA SER A 8 1.97 -4.53 8.12
C SER A 8 1.57 -3.39 7.18
N VAL A 9 0.32 -2.95 7.34
CA VAL A 9 -0.23 -1.81 6.61
C VAL A 9 -1.06 -0.95 7.54
N TYR A 10 -0.77 0.35 7.58
CA TYR A 10 -1.47 1.29 8.45
C TYR A 10 -1.48 2.71 7.87
N PRO A 11 -2.46 3.55 8.26
CA PRO A 11 -3.68 3.17 8.96
C PRO A 11 -4.62 2.35 8.05
N ASN A 12 -5.42 1.48 8.66
CA ASN A 12 -6.43 0.70 7.95
C ASN A 12 -7.71 0.60 8.81
N PRO A 13 -8.80 1.34 8.48
CA PRO A 13 -8.97 2.15 7.27
C PRO A 13 -8.17 3.46 7.30
N TYR A 14 -7.73 3.91 6.12
CA TYR A 14 -7.17 5.25 5.91
C TYR A 14 -8.28 6.28 5.68
N ARG A 15 -8.21 7.38 6.44
CA ARG A 15 -9.19 8.47 6.42
C ARG A 15 -8.51 9.79 6.06
N PRO A 16 -8.47 10.20 4.78
CA PRO A 16 -7.79 11.42 4.36
C PRO A 16 -8.30 12.69 5.06
N THR A 17 -9.56 12.68 5.49
CA THR A 17 -10.22 13.80 6.18
C THR A 17 -9.82 13.94 7.65
N LEU A 18 -9.32 12.87 8.27
CA LEU A 18 -8.82 12.87 9.66
C LEU A 18 -7.29 12.85 9.73
N ALA A 19 -6.62 12.68 8.59
CA ALA A 19 -5.16 12.73 8.54
C ALA A 19 -4.70 14.15 8.86
N THR A 20 -4.08 14.34 10.02
CA THR A 20 -3.57 15.63 10.52
C THR A 20 -2.64 16.29 9.49
N HIS A 21 -1.94 15.49 8.69
CA HIS A 21 -1.32 15.91 7.45
C HIS A 21 -1.86 15.08 6.27
N LYS A 22 -2.28 15.73 5.18
CA LYS A 22 -2.57 15.04 3.90
C LYS A 22 -1.37 14.23 3.36
N ALA A 23 -0.20 14.42 3.96
CA ALA A 23 1.03 13.66 3.70
C ALA A 23 1.07 12.27 4.39
N ASP A 24 0.19 11.99 5.34
CA ASP A 24 0.18 10.74 6.14
C ASP A 24 -0.52 9.60 5.40
N GLY A 25 -0.12 9.31 4.16
CA GLY A 25 -0.68 8.23 3.35
C GLY A 25 -0.64 6.85 4.05
N ILE A 26 -1.12 5.84 3.35
CA ILE A 26 -1.04 4.45 3.81
C ILE A 26 0.42 4.01 3.75
N VAL A 27 0.94 3.49 4.86
CA VAL A 27 2.30 2.96 4.98
C VAL A 27 2.24 1.45 5.02
N PHE A 28 3.08 0.82 4.19
CA PHE A 28 3.44 -0.59 4.29
C PHE A 28 4.83 -0.67 4.90
N ASP A 29 5.01 -1.45 5.96
CA ASP A 29 6.29 -1.59 6.66
C ASP A 29 6.63 -3.05 6.94
N GLN A 30 7.83 -3.29 7.49
CA GLN A 30 8.39 -4.62 7.73
C GLN A 30 8.47 -5.46 6.45
N LEU A 31 8.75 -4.80 5.33
CA LEU A 31 8.92 -5.44 4.03
C LEU A 31 10.35 -5.95 3.86
N PRO A 32 10.55 -7.07 3.16
CA PRO A 32 11.86 -7.39 2.58
C PRO A 32 12.33 -6.26 1.66
N ALA A 33 13.63 -6.04 1.57
CA ALA A 33 14.21 -5.07 0.64
C ALA A 33 13.77 -5.35 -0.81
N SER A 34 13.58 -4.29 -1.60
CA SER A 34 13.17 -4.37 -3.02
C SER A 34 11.77 -4.97 -3.23
N THR A 35 10.90 -4.91 -2.22
CA THR A 35 9.49 -5.32 -2.37
C THR A 35 8.77 -4.46 -3.40
N ILE A 36 7.94 -5.10 -4.23
CA ILE A 36 7.01 -4.46 -5.15
C ILE A 36 5.60 -4.65 -4.62
N ILE A 37 4.81 -3.58 -4.60
CA ILE A 37 3.39 -3.60 -4.22
C ILE A 37 2.56 -3.19 -5.42
N LYS A 38 1.57 -4.01 -5.79
CA LYS A 38 0.54 -3.66 -6.76
C LYS A 38 -0.80 -3.53 -6.07
N ILE A 39 -1.45 -2.38 -6.23
CA ILE A 39 -2.72 -2.07 -5.59
C ILE A 39 -3.83 -2.22 -6.62
N TYR A 40 -4.88 -2.94 -6.27
CA TYR A 40 -6.00 -3.26 -7.15
C TYR A 40 -7.35 -2.86 -6.53
N THR A 41 -8.32 -2.54 -7.38
CA THR A 41 -9.73 -2.45 -6.99
C THR A 41 -10.30 -3.84 -6.67
N LEU A 42 -11.51 -3.90 -6.11
CA LEU A 42 -12.25 -5.17 -5.92
C LEU A 42 -12.54 -5.87 -7.25
N ALA A 43 -12.68 -5.12 -8.35
CA ALA A 43 -12.89 -5.65 -9.69
C ALA A 43 -11.59 -6.17 -10.35
N GLY A 44 -10.43 -5.92 -9.75
CA GLY A 44 -9.13 -6.34 -10.27
C GLY A 44 -8.43 -5.30 -11.15
N ASP A 45 -8.92 -4.08 -11.22
CA ASP A 45 -8.27 -3.00 -11.97
C ASP A 45 -7.02 -2.53 -11.21
N LEU A 46 -5.90 -2.37 -11.93
CA LEU A 46 -4.67 -1.84 -11.34
C LEU A 46 -4.86 -0.35 -11.01
N VAL A 47 -4.60 -0.01 -9.76
CA VAL A 47 -4.71 1.35 -9.23
C VAL A 47 -3.35 2.02 -9.21
N ARG A 48 -2.34 1.33 -8.67
CA ARG A 48 -0.97 1.85 -8.56
C ARG A 48 0.04 0.73 -8.34
N GLN A 49 1.22 0.87 -8.94
CA GLN A 49 2.40 0.10 -8.58
C GLN A 49 3.36 0.95 -7.74
N LEU A 50 3.92 0.35 -6.68
CA LEU A 50 4.89 0.95 -5.78
C LEU A 50 6.08 0.01 -5.63
N LYS A 51 7.25 0.56 -5.32
CA LYS A 51 8.48 -0.19 -5.11
C LYS A 51 9.26 0.43 -3.95
N ASP A 52 9.90 -0.44 -3.17
CA ASP A 52 10.92 -0.04 -2.20
C ASP A 52 12.22 0.29 -2.96
N ASP A 53 12.50 1.58 -3.11
CA ASP A 53 13.64 2.10 -3.89
C ASP A 53 14.92 2.26 -3.06
N ASN A 54 14.80 2.45 -1.74
CA ASN A 54 15.93 2.69 -0.83
C ASN A 54 16.30 1.46 0.01
N GLY A 55 15.49 0.40 -0.03
CA GLY A 55 15.73 -0.86 0.68
C GLY A 55 15.41 -0.79 2.17
N ASP A 56 14.69 0.23 2.63
CA ASP A 56 14.37 0.41 4.05
C ASP A 56 13.19 -0.46 4.52
N GLY A 57 12.54 -1.15 3.59
CA GLY A 57 11.40 -2.02 3.87
C GLY A 57 10.12 -1.25 4.20
N VAL A 58 10.04 0.03 3.81
CA VAL A 58 8.90 0.92 4.01
C VAL A 58 8.45 1.50 2.67
N ILE A 59 7.16 1.39 2.35
CA ILE A 59 6.57 1.94 1.13
C ILE A 59 5.32 2.74 1.50
N GLY A 60 5.27 4.00 1.07
CA GLY A 60 4.12 4.88 1.23
C GLY A 60 3.19 4.89 0.01
N TRP A 61 1.89 4.96 0.26
CA TRP A 61 0.84 5.19 -0.73
C TRP A 61 -0.09 6.31 -0.31
N ASN A 62 -0.11 7.39 -1.07
CA ASN A 62 -0.95 8.57 -0.83
C ASN A 62 -2.42 8.41 -1.26
N ALA A 63 -2.92 7.18 -1.43
CA ALA A 63 -4.27 6.88 -1.91
C ALA A 63 -4.62 7.54 -3.26
N LYS A 64 -3.63 7.61 -4.17
CA LYS A 64 -3.81 8.06 -5.56
C LYS A 64 -3.54 6.93 -6.55
N ASN A 65 -4.22 6.97 -7.70
CA ASN A 65 -3.97 6.06 -8.82
C ASN A 65 -2.70 6.45 -9.60
N GLU A 66 -2.38 5.75 -10.70
CA GLU A 66 -1.22 6.07 -11.55
C GLU A 66 -1.28 7.49 -12.14
N ASP A 67 -2.48 7.98 -12.46
CA ASP A 67 -2.71 9.34 -12.97
C ASP A 67 -2.64 10.44 -11.90
N GLY A 68 -2.34 10.09 -10.64
CA GLY A 68 -2.28 11.04 -9.52
C GLY A 68 -3.65 11.50 -8.99
N GLN A 69 -4.72 10.86 -9.45
CA GLN A 69 -6.08 11.12 -9.02
C GLN A 69 -6.41 10.35 -7.73
N ASP A 70 -7.21 10.98 -6.89
CA ASP A 70 -7.66 10.45 -5.61
C ASP A 70 -8.59 9.24 -5.80
N VAL A 71 -8.23 8.08 -5.24
CA VAL A 71 -9.03 6.84 -5.40
C VAL A 71 -10.29 6.87 -4.55
N ALA A 72 -11.45 6.40 -5.01
CA ALA A 72 -12.69 6.47 -4.24
C ALA A 72 -12.62 5.75 -2.86
N SER A 73 -13.59 6.04 -1.98
CA SER A 73 -13.80 5.22 -0.78
C SER A 73 -14.08 3.77 -1.18
N GLY A 74 -13.47 2.81 -0.50
CA GLY A 74 -13.61 1.40 -0.84
C GLY A 74 -12.50 0.53 -0.27
N VAL A 75 -12.58 -0.77 -0.56
CA VAL A 75 -11.54 -1.75 -0.23
C VAL A 75 -10.68 -2.01 -1.46
N TYR A 76 -9.38 -2.00 -1.25
CA TYR A 76 -8.34 -2.26 -2.24
C TYR A 76 -7.51 -3.47 -1.80
N PHE A 77 -6.98 -4.20 -2.77
CA PHE A 77 -6.05 -5.30 -2.54
C PHE A 77 -4.63 -4.87 -2.86
N ALA A 78 -3.73 -4.94 -1.88
CA ALA A 78 -2.31 -4.75 -2.07
C ALA A 78 -1.63 -6.11 -2.22
N LEU A 79 -1.06 -6.36 -3.38
CA LEU A 79 -0.32 -7.57 -3.74
C LEU A 79 1.18 -7.30 -3.58
N LEU A 80 1.77 -7.81 -2.51
CA LEU A 80 3.17 -7.66 -2.15
C LEU A 80 3.97 -8.81 -2.76
N ASN A 81 5.11 -8.49 -3.37
CA ASN A 81 6.08 -9.45 -3.90
C ASN A 81 7.49 -9.01 -3.47
N GLY A 82 8.14 -9.81 -2.64
CA GLY A 82 9.44 -9.49 -2.05
C GLY A 82 10.00 -10.65 -1.24
N GLY A 83 11.33 -10.73 -1.14
CA GLY A 83 12.00 -11.80 -0.38
C GLY A 83 11.76 -13.22 -0.91
N GLY A 84 11.31 -13.37 -2.16
CA GLY A 84 10.94 -14.67 -2.77
C GLY A 84 9.49 -15.10 -2.51
N ASP A 85 8.74 -14.36 -1.70
CA ASP A 85 7.36 -14.67 -1.33
C ASP A 85 6.36 -13.68 -1.93
N LYS A 86 5.07 -14.07 -1.88
CA LYS A 86 3.94 -13.19 -2.20
C LYS A 86 2.96 -13.13 -1.03
N ARG A 87 2.41 -11.95 -0.76
CA ARG A 87 1.36 -11.75 0.24
C ARG A 87 0.31 -10.77 -0.27
N THR A 88 -0.95 -11.02 0.07
CA THR A 88 -2.05 -10.09 -0.22
C THR A 88 -2.51 -9.44 1.08
N MET A 89 -2.73 -8.13 1.04
CA MET A 89 -3.34 -7.37 2.14
C MET A 89 -4.56 -6.61 1.65
N LYS A 90 -5.54 -6.40 2.53
CA LYS A 90 -6.71 -5.56 2.27
C LYS A 90 -6.47 -4.19 2.88
N VAL A 91 -6.75 -3.14 2.13
CA VAL A 91 -6.61 -1.75 2.56
C VAL A 91 -7.92 -1.03 2.31
N ALA A 92 -8.51 -0.43 3.33
CA ALA A 92 -9.72 0.36 3.19
C ALA A 92 -9.38 1.86 3.15
N VAL A 93 -9.97 2.58 2.19
CA VAL A 93 -9.96 4.04 2.11
C VAL A 93 -11.37 4.53 2.43
N GLN A 94 -11.50 5.47 3.36
CA GLN A 94 -12.76 6.10 3.73
C GLN A 94 -12.61 7.62 3.76
N ARG A 95 -13.20 8.30 2.76
CA ARG A 95 -13.32 9.76 2.74
C ARG A 95 -14.47 10.26 3.59
#